data_AF-A0A956JN22-F1
#
_entry.id   AF-A0A956JN22-F1
#
_cell.length_a   1.000
_cell.length_b   1.000
_cell.length_c   1.000
_cell.angle_alpha   90.00
_cell.angle_beta   90.00
_cell.angle_gamma   90.00
#
_symmetry.space_group_name_H-M   'P 1'
#
loop_
_entity.id
_entity.type
_entity.pdbx_description
1 polymer ?
#
loop_
_entity_poly.entity_id
_entity_poly.type
_entity_poly.pdbx_seq_one_letter_code
_entity_poly.pdbx_strand_id
1 'polypeptide(L)'
;MSAARSIAALCSLLCFVTTTSWAAPPVKPHRGDDASTLDASSCQALFGHKRRRRNRRARRQQLLHFVSGRRNAFVIAHGSNTWRQPRAIDYRGLKLESLDVQEQAASAVVSSKLARSASCRAGTYRVAIDDRIGQSVVLAVLRHGLLLERGGALRYLGADDAPPPSFWLVWGSRYRVVVNATVGSSSSSSSRARRGSNPRKRPTRRVIRRANIRRRRR
;
A
#
# COMPACT_ATOMS: atom_id res chain seq x y z
N MET A 1 -24.49 -45.98 41.67
CA MET A 1 -24.44 -46.97 40.58
C MET A 1 -24.59 -46.21 39.27
N SER A 2 -23.66 -46.45 38.35
CA SER A 2 -23.31 -45.60 37.21
C SER A 2 -23.93 -46.14 35.93
N ALA A 3 -24.42 -45.27 35.04
CA ALA A 3 -24.75 -45.63 33.66
C ALA A 3 -24.57 -44.43 32.72
N ALA A 4 -23.33 -44.24 32.29
CA ALA A 4 -22.98 -43.41 31.15
C ALA A 4 -23.43 -44.12 29.86
N ARG A 5 -24.15 -43.42 28.98
CA ARG A 5 -24.44 -43.88 27.61
C ARG A 5 -23.80 -42.94 26.60
N SER A 6 -22.73 -43.45 25.98
CA SER A 6 -22.07 -42.91 24.79
C SER A 6 -23.03 -42.89 23.60
N ILE A 7 -23.10 -41.75 22.90
CA ILE A 7 -23.61 -41.70 21.53
C ILE A 7 -22.47 -41.15 20.68
N ALA A 8 -21.76 -42.08 20.03
CA ALA A 8 -20.78 -41.82 19.00
C ALA A 8 -21.43 -42.17 17.66
N ALA A 9 -21.67 -41.18 16.80
CA ALA A 9 -21.92 -41.37 15.37
C ALA A 9 -21.87 -39.99 14.68
N LEU A 10 -20.68 -39.39 14.59
CA LEU A 10 -20.48 -38.22 13.73
C LEU A 10 -20.13 -38.71 12.32
N CYS A 11 -21.13 -38.55 11.46
CA CYS A 11 -21.14 -38.88 10.05
C CYS A 11 -20.10 -38.02 9.31
N SER A 12 -18.94 -38.61 8.99
CA SER A 12 -17.91 -38.03 8.12
C SER A 12 -18.36 -38.10 6.66
N LEU A 13 -19.25 -37.19 6.26
CA LEU A 13 -19.52 -36.89 4.85
C LEU A 13 -18.55 -35.80 4.39
N LEU A 14 -17.37 -36.26 3.97
CA LEU A 14 -16.41 -35.50 3.19
C LEU A 14 -17.02 -35.14 1.84
N CYS A 15 -17.71 -34.01 1.75
CA CYS A 15 -17.95 -33.36 0.46
C CYS A 15 -16.60 -32.83 -0.06
N PHE A 16 -15.91 -33.65 -0.85
CA PHE A 16 -14.84 -33.19 -1.74
C PHE A 16 -15.45 -32.22 -2.75
N VAL A 17 -15.52 -30.94 -2.38
CA VAL A 17 -15.75 -29.86 -3.35
C VAL A 17 -14.46 -29.75 -4.15
N THR A 18 -14.44 -30.39 -5.31
CA THR A 18 -13.41 -30.20 -6.33
C THR A 18 -13.49 -28.75 -6.79
N THR A 19 -12.68 -27.89 -6.16
CA THR A 19 -12.47 -26.53 -6.64
C THR A 19 -11.84 -26.65 -8.02
N THR A 20 -12.65 -26.46 -9.05
CA THR A 20 -12.19 -26.23 -10.42
C THR A 20 -11.43 -24.92 -10.37
N SER A 21 -10.15 -25.01 -10.04
CA SER A 21 -9.18 -23.92 -10.14
C SER A 21 -9.07 -23.60 -11.62
N TRP A 22 -9.77 -22.55 -12.06
CA TRP A 22 -9.52 -21.92 -13.35
C TRP A 22 -8.13 -21.29 -13.28
N ALA A 23 -7.12 -22.12 -13.55
CA ALA A 23 -5.77 -21.66 -13.72
C ALA A 23 -5.79 -20.68 -14.90
N ALA A 24 -5.68 -19.39 -14.59
CA ALA A 24 -5.51 -18.38 -15.62
C ALA A 24 -4.33 -18.82 -16.51
N PRO A 25 -4.48 -18.78 -17.85
CA PRO A 25 -3.42 -19.20 -18.75
C PRO A 25 -2.12 -18.48 -18.38
N PRO A 26 -0.98 -19.19 -18.35
CA PRO A 26 0.29 -18.58 -18.01
C PRO A 26 0.56 -17.42 -18.97
N VAL A 27 0.58 -16.20 -18.42
CA VAL A 27 0.98 -15.02 -19.16
C VAL A 27 2.42 -15.27 -19.61
N LYS A 28 2.61 -15.51 -20.90
CA LYS A 28 3.95 -15.71 -21.48
C LYS A 28 4.76 -14.45 -21.15
N PRO A 29 5.87 -14.53 -20.40
CA PRO A 29 6.71 -13.38 -20.18
C PRO A 29 7.22 -12.94 -21.55
N HIS A 30 6.87 -11.72 -21.98
CA HIS A 30 7.43 -11.11 -23.17
C HIS A 30 8.96 -11.00 -22.94
N ARG A 31 9.72 -11.95 -23.48
CA ARG A 31 11.17 -11.83 -23.72
C ARG A 31 11.35 -10.82 -24.86
N GLY A 32 11.20 -9.53 -24.54
CA GLY A 32 11.74 -8.46 -25.35
C GLY A 32 13.14 -8.16 -24.84
N ASP A 33 14.11 -8.10 -25.73
CA ASP A 33 15.50 -7.74 -25.46
C ASP A 33 15.58 -6.56 -24.47
N ASP A 34 16.43 -6.72 -23.46
CA ASP A 34 16.52 -5.92 -22.23
C ASP A 34 16.61 -4.41 -22.49
N ALA A 35 15.48 -3.77 -22.79
CA ALA A 35 15.31 -2.33 -22.66
C ALA A 35 15.40 -2.04 -21.16
N SER A 36 16.64 -1.84 -20.70
CA SER A 36 17.00 -1.62 -19.30
C SER A 36 15.98 -0.72 -18.60
N THR A 37 15.13 -1.33 -17.76
CA THR A 37 14.12 -0.59 -17.01
C THR A 37 14.84 0.30 -16.00
N LEU A 38 14.63 1.61 -16.14
CA LEU A 38 15.26 2.61 -15.30
C LEU A 38 14.51 2.75 -13.98
N ASP A 39 15.23 3.01 -12.88
CA ASP A 39 14.58 3.35 -11.62
C ASP A 39 13.98 4.76 -11.71
N ALA A 40 12.78 4.97 -11.14
CA ALA A 40 12.14 6.28 -11.06
C ALA A 40 13.06 7.36 -10.47
N SER A 41 13.96 6.98 -9.55
CA SER A 41 14.92 7.90 -8.93
C SER A 41 15.95 8.51 -9.89
N SER A 42 16.14 7.92 -11.08
CA SER A 42 17.01 8.46 -12.13
C SER A 42 16.41 9.66 -12.87
N CYS A 43 15.08 9.89 -12.77
CA CYS A 43 14.39 11.05 -13.32
C CYS A 43 13.62 11.80 -12.22
N GLN A 44 14.35 12.54 -11.39
CA GLN A 44 13.79 13.20 -10.20
C GLN A 44 12.82 14.34 -10.55
N ALA A 45 12.95 14.97 -11.71
CA ALA A 45 12.03 16.00 -12.17
C ALA A 45 10.62 15.44 -12.38
N LEU A 46 10.50 14.24 -12.96
CA LEU A 46 9.22 13.61 -13.24
C LEU A 46 8.72 12.79 -12.03
N PHE A 47 9.59 11.99 -11.40
CA PHE A 47 9.19 11.04 -10.38
C PHE A 47 9.48 11.46 -8.93
N GLY A 48 10.11 12.63 -8.77
CA GLY A 48 10.47 13.18 -7.47
C GLY A 48 11.65 12.50 -6.79
N HIS A 49 12.10 13.09 -5.68
CA HIS A 49 13.22 12.55 -4.91
C HIS A 49 12.82 11.41 -3.98
N LYS A 50 13.69 10.40 -3.87
CA LYS A 50 13.60 9.30 -2.90
C LYS A 50 13.50 9.78 -1.45
N ARG A 51 14.22 10.85 -1.08
CA ARG A 51 14.17 11.43 0.29
C ARG A 51 12.76 11.88 0.71
N ARG A 52 11.96 12.39 -0.24
CA ARG A 52 10.59 12.85 0.04
C ARG A 52 9.58 11.70 0.07
N ARG A 53 9.95 10.49 -0.36
CA ARG A 53 9.08 9.30 -0.37
C ARG A 53 8.63 8.89 1.02
N ARG A 54 9.51 8.99 2.03
CA ARG A 54 9.18 8.66 3.42
C ARG A 54 8.06 9.53 3.98
N ASN A 55 8.10 10.84 3.74
CA ASN A 55 7.06 11.76 4.19
C ASN A 55 5.72 11.50 3.49
N ARG A 56 5.76 11.17 2.19
CA ARG A 56 4.58 10.79 1.42
C ARG A 56 3.96 9.48 1.91
N ARG A 57 4.79 8.48 2.22
CA ARG A 57 4.35 7.21 2.82
C ARG A 57 3.57 7.44 4.11
N ALA A 58 4.11 8.26 5.02
CA ALA A 58 3.44 8.58 6.28
C ALA A 58 2.08 9.26 6.05
N ARG A 59 2.04 10.27 5.16
CA ARG A 59 0.79 10.94 4.79
C ARG A 59 -0.21 10.00 4.13
N ARG A 60 0.23 9.12 3.22
CA ARG A 60 -0.63 8.11 2.57
C ARG A 60 -1.22 7.18 3.61
N GLN A 61 -0.42 6.64 4.54
CA GLN A 61 -0.92 5.75 5.59
C GLN A 61 -1.95 6.39 6.51
N GLN A 62 -1.93 7.72 6.67
CA GLN A 62 -2.95 8.45 7.41
C GLN A 62 -4.25 8.67 6.62
N LEU A 63 -4.15 8.87 5.30
CA LEU A 63 -5.28 9.25 4.46
C LEU A 63 -5.94 8.06 3.76
N LEU A 64 -5.18 7.04 3.39
CA LEU A 64 -5.62 5.87 2.66
C LEU A 64 -5.57 4.65 3.59
N HIS A 65 -6.74 4.15 3.98
CA HIS A 65 -6.84 2.96 4.84
C HIS A 65 -6.62 1.69 4.03
N PHE A 66 -7.35 1.52 2.93
CA PHE A 66 -7.14 0.41 2.00
C PHE A 66 -7.73 0.71 0.62
N VAL A 67 -7.25 -0.05 -0.37
CA VAL A 67 -7.86 -0.16 -1.70
C VAL A 67 -8.10 -1.64 -1.98
N SER A 68 -9.31 -1.99 -2.38
CA SER A 68 -9.68 -3.37 -2.71
C SER A 68 -10.37 -3.43 -4.07
N GLY A 69 -9.93 -4.36 -4.91
CA GLY A 69 -10.53 -4.62 -6.22
C GLY A 69 -11.62 -5.69 -6.15
N ARG A 70 -12.78 -5.38 -6.72
CA ARG A 70 -13.82 -6.33 -7.14
C ARG A 70 -13.82 -6.40 -8.67
N ARG A 71 -14.58 -7.35 -9.27
CA ARG A 71 -14.57 -7.65 -10.72
C ARG A 71 -14.38 -6.41 -11.61
N ASN A 72 -15.25 -5.40 -11.49
CA ASN A 72 -15.23 -4.17 -12.31
C ASN A 72 -15.21 -2.87 -11.47
N ALA A 73 -14.86 -2.96 -10.19
CA ALA A 73 -14.96 -1.83 -9.28
C ALA A 73 -13.89 -1.86 -8.20
N PHE A 74 -13.44 -0.68 -7.78
CA PHE A 74 -12.52 -0.53 -6.66
C PHE A 74 -13.20 0.16 -5.49
N VAL A 75 -13.01 -0.39 -4.29
CA VAL A 75 -13.42 0.23 -3.03
C VAL A 75 -12.21 0.92 -2.43
N ILE A 76 -12.33 2.23 -2.18
CA ILE A 76 -11.29 3.07 -1.60
C ILE A 76 -11.79 3.55 -0.24
N ALA A 77 -11.19 3.03 0.84
CA ALA A 77 -11.46 3.54 2.18
C ALA A 77 -10.43 4.61 2.55
N HIS A 78 -10.91 5.80 2.94
CA HIS A 78 -10.03 6.95 3.16
C HIS A 78 -10.48 7.86 4.31
N GLY A 79 -9.52 8.52 4.96
CA GLY A 79 -9.73 9.51 6.02
C GLY A 79 -9.72 10.97 5.53
N SER A 80 -9.54 11.20 4.22
CA SER A 80 -9.59 12.54 3.61
C SER A 80 -11.03 13.03 3.47
N ASN A 81 -11.29 14.30 3.78
CA ASN A 81 -12.58 14.97 3.57
C ASN A 81 -12.69 15.65 2.19
N THR A 82 -11.60 15.76 1.43
CA THR A 82 -11.59 16.42 0.12
C THR A 82 -11.61 15.42 -1.04
N TRP A 83 -11.36 14.14 -0.76
CA TRP A 83 -11.34 13.13 -1.80
C TRP A 83 -12.74 12.87 -2.34
N ARG A 84 -12.83 12.90 -3.67
CA ARG A 84 -14.02 12.59 -4.45
C ARG A 84 -13.66 11.51 -5.46
N GLN A 85 -14.65 11.01 -6.19
CA GLN A 85 -14.47 10.00 -7.22
C GLN A 85 -13.27 10.33 -8.12
N PRO A 86 -12.32 9.38 -8.32
CA PRO A 86 -11.15 9.61 -9.14
C PRO A 86 -11.54 10.07 -10.54
N ARG A 87 -10.93 11.17 -10.98
CA ARG A 87 -11.06 11.63 -12.36
C ARG A 87 -9.90 11.09 -13.19
N ALA A 88 -10.19 10.62 -14.41
CA ALA A 88 -9.15 10.26 -15.36
C ALA A 88 -8.15 11.42 -15.53
N ILE A 89 -6.88 11.09 -15.64
CA ILE A 89 -5.81 12.02 -15.96
C ILE A 89 -4.93 11.39 -17.03
N ASP A 90 -4.51 12.22 -17.96
CA ASP A 90 -3.52 11.86 -18.97
C ASP A 90 -2.26 12.71 -18.75
N TYR A 91 -1.10 12.08 -18.93
CA TYR A 91 0.19 12.74 -18.96
C TYR A 91 0.75 12.60 -20.36
N ARG A 92 0.68 13.69 -21.13
CA ARG A 92 1.15 13.69 -22.52
C ARG A 92 2.57 13.14 -22.61
N GLY A 93 2.70 12.01 -23.30
CA GLY A 93 4.00 11.36 -23.52
C GLY A 93 4.46 10.43 -22.41
N LEU A 94 3.57 10.02 -21.49
CA LEU A 94 3.77 8.96 -20.52
C LEU A 94 2.68 7.90 -20.70
N LYS A 95 3.07 6.64 -20.85
CA LYS A 95 2.13 5.50 -20.98
C LYS A 95 2.48 4.45 -19.93
N LEU A 96 1.47 3.80 -19.35
CA LEU A 96 1.69 2.63 -18.50
C LEU A 96 1.72 1.39 -19.39
N GLU A 97 2.79 0.60 -19.27
CA GLU A 97 3.02 -0.60 -20.10
C GLU A 97 2.69 -1.88 -19.33
N SER A 98 3.07 -1.96 -18.06
CA SER A 98 2.74 -3.10 -17.21
C SER A 98 2.48 -2.68 -15.77
N LEU A 99 1.67 -3.48 -15.08
CA LEU A 99 1.21 -3.24 -13.72
C LEU A 99 1.48 -4.48 -12.88
N ASP A 100 2.27 -4.32 -11.83
CA ASP A 100 2.49 -5.34 -10.82
C ASP A 100 1.77 -4.95 -9.52
N VAL A 101 0.57 -5.50 -9.37
CA VAL A 101 -0.27 -5.26 -8.19
C VAL A 101 0.33 -5.91 -6.93
N GLN A 102 1.09 -6.99 -7.06
CA GLN A 102 1.70 -7.67 -5.91
C GLN A 102 2.88 -6.86 -5.39
N GLU A 103 3.75 -6.40 -6.29
CA GLU A 103 4.89 -5.55 -5.94
C GLU A 103 4.52 -4.08 -5.68
N GLN A 104 3.28 -3.68 -5.97
CA GLN A 104 2.84 -2.28 -5.90
C GLN A 104 3.74 -1.37 -6.75
N ALA A 105 4.04 -1.83 -7.96
CA ALA A 105 4.86 -1.16 -8.95
C ALA A 105 4.23 -1.20 -10.35
N ALA A 106 4.64 -0.28 -11.22
CA ALA A 106 4.22 -0.21 -12.60
C ALA A 106 5.40 0.18 -13.49
N SER A 107 5.43 -0.33 -14.71
CA SER A 107 6.35 0.12 -15.75
C SER A 107 5.70 1.23 -16.55
N ALA A 108 6.34 2.39 -16.60
CA ALA A 108 5.87 3.57 -17.31
C ALA A 108 6.85 3.94 -18.43
N VAL A 109 6.39 3.93 -19.66
CA VAL A 109 7.15 4.36 -20.84
C VAL A 109 7.09 5.88 -20.95
N VAL A 110 8.25 6.52 -20.91
CA VAL A 110 8.42 7.97 -21.05
C VAL A 110 8.90 8.27 -22.46
N SER A 111 8.09 9.00 -23.23
CA SER A 111 8.43 9.44 -24.59
C SER A 111 9.61 10.41 -24.61
N SER A 112 10.32 10.47 -25.73
CA SER A 112 11.43 11.41 -25.95
C SER A 112 11.06 12.88 -25.72
N LYS A 113 9.82 13.27 -26.05
CA LYS A 113 9.33 14.64 -25.85
C LYS A 113 9.18 14.97 -24.36
N LEU A 114 8.53 14.08 -23.60
CA LEU A 114 8.38 14.27 -22.15
C LEU A 114 9.72 14.20 -21.44
N ALA A 115 10.56 13.23 -21.80
CA ALA A 115 11.91 13.06 -21.28
C ALA A 115 12.75 14.34 -21.45
N ARG A 116 12.75 14.93 -22.66
CA ARG A 116 13.45 16.19 -22.94
C ARG A 116 12.92 17.34 -22.07
N SER A 117 11.60 17.48 -21.94
CA SER A 117 11.00 18.54 -21.11
C SER A 117 11.31 18.41 -19.61
N ALA A 118 11.53 17.18 -19.15
CA ALA A 118 11.88 16.88 -17.76
C ALA A 118 13.40 16.75 -17.54
N SER A 119 14.23 17.00 -18.56
CA SER A 119 15.68 16.79 -18.54
C SER A 119 16.08 15.38 -18.08
N CYS A 120 15.38 14.37 -18.60
CA CYS A 120 15.58 12.96 -18.29
C CYS A 120 15.84 12.14 -19.55
N ARG A 121 16.28 10.88 -19.36
CA ARG A 121 16.39 9.89 -20.42
C ARG A 121 14.99 9.40 -20.83
N ALA A 122 14.79 9.13 -22.11
CA ALA A 122 13.58 8.45 -22.57
C ALA A 122 13.71 6.94 -22.32
N GLY A 123 12.59 6.25 -22.09
CA GLY A 123 12.58 4.80 -21.86
C GLY A 123 11.55 4.36 -20.83
N THR A 124 11.66 3.10 -20.41
CA THR A 124 10.76 2.50 -19.42
C THR A 124 11.29 2.75 -18.01
N TYR A 125 10.42 3.25 -17.15
CA TYR A 125 10.71 3.56 -15.75
C TYR A 125 9.86 2.71 -14.83
N ARG A 126 10.47 2.13 -13.79
CA ARG A 126 9.74 1.47 -12.71
C ARG A 126 9.23 2.50 -11.71
N VAL A 127 7.92 2.70 -11.67
CA VAL A 127 7.21 3.62 -10.78
C VAL A 127 6.54 2.82 -9.67
N ALA A 128 6.76 3.18 -8.41
CA ALA A 128 6.15 2.49 -7.27
C ALA A 128 5.24 3.41 -6.45
N ILE A 129 4.50 2.84 -5.51
CA ILE A 129 3.75 3.60 -4.51
C ILE A 129 4.65 4.63 -3.80
N ASP A 130 4.06 5.78 -3.49
CA ASP A 130 4.72 6.95 -2.90
C ASP A 130 5.71 7.70 -3.82
N ASP A 131 5.93 7.24 -5.06
CA ASP A 131 6.63 8.05 -6.07
C ASP A 131 5.72 9.16 -6.62
N ARG A 132 6.30 10.15 -7.30
CA ARG A 132 5.52 11.19 -7.98
C ARG A 132 5.37 10.88 -9.46
N ILE A 133 4.39 11.51 -10.10
CA ILE A 133 4.34 11.67 -11.56
C ILE A 133 3.96 13.13 -11.80
N GLY A 134 4.96 13.96 -12.14
CA GLY A 134 4.85 15.41 -12.14
C GLY A 134 4.37 15.94 -10.79
N GLN A 135 3.16 16.51 -10.77
CA GLN A 135 2.59 17.05 -9.53
C GLN A 135 1.91 16.00 -8.65
N SER A 136 1.58 14.83 -9.18
CA SER A 136 0.75 13.84 -8.48
C SER A 136 1.60 12.84 -7.70
N VAL A 137 1.01 12.18 -6.71
CA VAL A 137 1.62 11.11 -5.91
C VAL A 137 0.91 9.79 -6.16
N VAL A 138 1.66 8.71 -6.36
CA VAL A 138 1.10 7.36 -6.52
C VAL A 138 0.63 6.83 -5.17
N LEU A 139 -0.68 6.59 -5.06
CA LEU A 139 -1.31 6.06 -3.86
C LEU A 139 -1.40 4.53 -3.87
N ALA A 140 -1.77 3.94 -5.01
CA ALA A 140 -1.92 2.50 -5.17
C ALA A 140 -1.74 2.09 -6.64
N VAL A 141 -1.26 0.87 -6.85
CA VAL A 141 -1.26 0.21 -8.17
C VAL A 141 -2.49 -0.69 -8.27
N LEU A 142 -3.32 -0.44 -9.28
CA LEU A 142 -4.55 -1.19 -9.56
C LEU A 142 -4.33 -2.13 -10.75
N ARG A 143 -5.30 -3.02 -11.01
CA ARG A 143 -5.22 -3.96 -12.13
C ARG A 143 -5.20 -3.30 -13.52
N HIS A 144 -5.78 -2.10 -13.63
CA HIS A 144 -5.95 -1.40 -14.91
C HIS A 144 -5.30 -0.01 -14.92
N GLY A 145 -4.55 0.37 -13.88
CA GLY A 145 -3.90 1.67 -13.84
C GLY A 145 -3.37 2.05 -12.46
N LEU A 146 -3.07 3.34 -12.30
CA LEU A 146 -2.60 3.93 -11.05
C LEU A 146 -3.65 4.83 -10.42
N LEU A 147 -3.85 4.66 -9.11
CA LEU A 147 -4.56 5.65 -8.30
C LEU A 147 -3.56 6.70 -7.83
N LEU A 148 -3.84 7.96 -8.15
CA LEU A 148 -2.96 9.10 -7.91
C LEU A 148 -3.67 10.15 -7.05
N GLU A 149 -2.90 10.96 -6.33
CA GLU A 149 -3.38 12.16 -5.68
C GLU A 149 -2.75 13.41 -6.30
N ARG A 150 -3.57 14.39 -6.68
CA ARG A 150 -3.12 15.69 -7.20
C ARG A 150 -3.90 16.81 -6.53
N GLY A 151 -3.21 17.69 -5.79
CA GLY A 151 -3.82 18.86 -5.16
C GLY A 151 -5.00 18.51 -4.23
N GLY A 152 -4.89 17.42 -3.48
CA GLY A 152 -5.95 16.97 -2.56
C GLY A 152 -7.15 16.30 -3.24
N ALA A 153 -7.08 16.00 -4.54
CA ALA A 153 -8.09 15.25 -5.28
C ALA A 153 -7.53 13.92 -5.80
N LEU A 154 -8.39 12.91 -5.90
CA LEU A 154 -8.04 11.63 -6.49
C LEU A 154 -8.05 11.71 -8.02
N ARG A 155 -7.07 11.06 -8.64
CA ARG A 155 -6.92 10.93 -10.09
C ARG A 155 -6.66 9.48 -10.45
N TYR A 156 -7.02 9.11 -11.66
CA TYR A 156 -6.81 7.78 -12.20
C TYR A 156 -6.03 7.87 -13.51
N LEU A 157 -4.89 7.21 -13.57
CA LEU A 157 -4.12 7.05 -14.81
C LEU A 157 -4.31 5.62 -15.28
N GLY A 158 -5.05 5.42 -16.38
CA GLY A 158 -5.27 4.10 -16.96
C GLY A 158 -4.01 3.54 -17.61
N ALA A 159 -3.88 2.22 -17.56
CA ALA A 159 -3.05 1.48 -18.51
C ALA A 159 -3.92 1.17 -19.74
N ASP A 160 -3.31 1.35 -20.91
CA ASP A 160 -3.97 1.19 -22.21
C ASP A 160 -5.23 2.05 -22.41
N ASP A 161 -5.94 1.79 -23.50
CA ASP A 161 -7.25 2.40 -23.81
C ASP A 161 -8.40 1.69 -23.05
N ALA A 162 -8.11 1.04 -21.92
CA ALA A 162 -9.11 0.36 -21.12
C ALA A 162 -10.08 1.36 -20.48
N PRO A 163 -11.39 1.05 -20.44
CA PRO A 163 -12.36 1.93 -19.81
C PRO A 163 -12.05 2.10 -18.31
N PRO A 164 -12.23 3.30 -17.74
CA PRO A 164 -11.98 3.52 -16.33
C PRO A 164 -12.93 2.66 -15.48
N PRO A 165 -12.42 1.99 -14.42
CA PRO A 165 -13.26 1.18 -13.56
C PRO A 165 -14.19 2.04 -12.71
N SER A 166 -15.22 1.42 -12.14
CA SER A 166 -16.06 2.09 -11.14
C SER A 166 -15.32 2.25 -9.81
N PHE A 167 -15.50 3.39 -9.13
CA PHE A 167 -14.87 3.68 -7.85
C PHE A 167 -15.91 3.95 -6.78
N TRP A 168 -15.83 3.19 -5.69
CA TRP A 168 -16.65 3.34 -4.49
C TRP A 168 -15.79 3.94 -3.39
N LEU A 169 -16.19 5.10 -2.88
CA LEU A 169 -15.45 5.79 -1.84
C LEU A 169 -16.16 5.57 -0.50
N VAL A 170 -15.40 5.10 0.48
CA VAL A 170 -15.85 4.92 1.85
C VAL A 170 -15.05 5.89 2.71
N TRP A 171 -15.72 6.95 3.17
CA TRP A 171 -15.10 7.89 4.09
C TRP A 171 -15.07 7.28 5.49
N GLY A 172 -13.87 7.14 6.05
CA GLY A 172 -13.62 6.72 7.41
C GLY A 172 -13.56 7.93 8.33
N SER A 173 -14.45 7.97 9.32
CA SER A 173 -14.37 8.95 10.40
C SER A 173 -13.10 8.73 11.22
N ARG A 174 -12.50 9.81 11.72
CA ARG A 174 -11.40 9.75 12.71
C ARG A 174 -11.89 9.36 14.09
N TYR A 175 -13.20 9.42 14.32
CA TYR A 175 -13.83 9.03 15.56
C TYR A 175 -14.03 7.52 15.59
N ARG A 176 -13.65 6.90 16.71
CA ARG A 176 -13.94 5.50 17.00
C ARG A 176 -15.10 5.43 17.97
N VAL A 177 -16.03 4.52 17.74
CA VAL A 177 -17.06 4.19 18.74
C VAL A 177 -16.35 3.47 19.88
N VAL A 178 -16.23 4.14 21.03
CA VAL A 178 -15.78 3.51 22.26
C VAL A 178 -17.02 2.96 22.94
N VAL A 179 -17.23 1.65 22.84
CA VAL A 179 -18.26 0.99 23.66
C VAL A 179 -17.68 0.88 25.05
N ASN A 180 -17.95 1.89 25.88
CA ASN A 180 -17.74 1.77 27.32
C ASN A 180 -18.78 0.76 27.79
N ALA A 181 -18.39 -0.51 27.90
CA ALA A 181 -19.15 -1.47 28.68
C ALA A 181 -19.17 -0.92 30.11
N THR A 182 -20.24 -0.20 30.46
CA THR A 182 -20.49 0.23 31.82
C THR A 182 -20.53 -1.02 32.67
N VAL A 183 -19.46 -1.14 33.46
CA VAL A 183 -19.28 -2.10 34.53
C VAL A 183 -20.50 -1.98 35.44
N GLY A 184 -21.36 -2.97 35.36
CA GLY A 184 -22.63 -3.01 36.08
C GLY A 184 -23.07 -4.44 36.38
N SER A 185 -22.13 -5.34 36.71
CA SER A 185 -22.39 -6.56 37.48
C SER A 185 -21.16 -6.93 38.31
N SER A 186 -21.14 -6.41 39.55
CA SER A 186 -20.59 -7.01 40.78
C SER A 186 -20.90 -8.51 40.83
N SER A 187 -20.11 -9.47 41.32
CA SER A 187 -19.41 -9.69 42.62
C SER A 187 -18.72 -11.08 42.46
N SER A 188 -17.58 -11.47 43.03
CA SER A 188 -17.20 -11.52 44.44
C SER A 188 -15.73 -11.99 44.57
N SER A 189 -14.97 -11.28 45.41
CA SER A 189 -14.05 -11.80 46.44
C SER A 189 -13.30 -13.12 46.21
N SER A 190 -11.98 -13.08 46.01
CA SER A 190 -11.06 -13.76 46.95
C SER A 190 -9.63 -13.26 46.85
N SER A 191 -9.15 -12.88 48.02
CA SER A 191 -7.81 -12.49 48.42
C SER A 191 -6.77 -13.57 48.09
N ARG A 192 -5.66 -13.21 47.45
CA ARG A 192 -4.34 -13.75 47.80
C ARG A 192 -3.21 -12.88 47.29
N ALA A 193 -2.59 -12.19 48.24
CA ALA A 193 -1.34 -11.48 48.09
C ALA A 193 -0.24 -12.42 47.55
N ARG A 194 0.37 -12.04 46.42
CA ARG A 194 1.71 -12.50 46.05
C ARG A 194 2.62 -11.30 45.87
N ARG A 195 3.24 -10.97 47.00
CA ARG A 195 4.50 -10.26 47.17
C ARG A 195 5.53 -10.88 46.20
N GLY A 196 6.01 -10.12 45.22
CA GLY A 196 6.89 -10.62 44.17
C GLY A 196 7.79 -9.52 43.62
N SER A 197 8.82 -9.19 44.40
CA SER A 197 10.11 -8.57 44.06
C SER A 197 10.27 -7.87 42.70
N ASN A 198 10.47 -6.57 42.80
CA ASN A 198 10.92 -5.63 41.78
C ASN A 198 12.45 -5.75 41.57
N PRO A 199 13.00 -6.19 40.41
CA PRO A 199 14.41 -6.07 40.11
C PRO A 199 14.67 -4.82 39.26
N ARG A 200 15.06 -3.74 39.94
CA ARG A 200 15.82 -2.63 39.34
C ARG A 200 17.09 -3.21 38.69
N LYS A 201 17.25 -3.10 37.37
CA LYS A 201 18.59 -3.17 36.72
C LYS A 201 18.81 -2.01 35.75
N ARG A 202 19.65 -1.10 36.24
CA ARG A 202 20.47 -0.01 35.69
C ARG A 202 20.46 0.25 34.17
N PRO A 203 20.42 1.54 33.75
CA PRO A 203 20.78 1.97 32.41
C PRO A 203 22.30 1.96 32.20
N THR A 204 22.78 1.25 31.17
CA THR A 204 24.16 1.33 30.69
C THR A 204 24.36 2.62 29.88
N ARG A 205 25.06 3.56 30.51
CA ARG A 205 25.56 4.82 29.95
C ARG A 205 26.59 4.52 28.85
N ARG A 206 26.17 4.42 27.59
CA ARG A 206 27.10 4.38 26.45
C ARG A 206 27.62 5.80 26.19
N VAL A 207 28.86 6.01 26.58
CA VAL A 207 29.70 7.17 26.26
C VAL A 207 29.88 7.23 24.74
N ILE A 208 29.19 8.15 24.06
CA ILE A 208 29.49 8.50 22.67
C ILE A 208 30.62 9.53 22.71
N ARG A 209 31.85 9.04 22.52
CA ARG A 209 33.03 9.87 22.26
C ARG A 209 32.80 10.65 20.96
N ARG A 210 32.86 11.97 21.07
CA ARG A 210 33.00 12.91 19.96
C ARG A 210 34.33 12.62 19.24
N ALA A 211 34.27 12.20 17.98
CA ALA A 211 35.41 12.24 17.07
C ALA A 211 35.26 13.47 16.17
N ASN A 212 36.00 14.50 16.54
CA ASN A 212 36.19 15.73 15.78
C ASN A 212 37.24 15.42 14.69
N ILE A 213 36.84 15.21 13.43
CA ILE A 213 37.79 15.15 12.31
C ILE A 213 37.57 16.38 11.45
N ARG A 214 38.30 17.43 11.82
CA ARG A 214 38.70 18.51 10.90
C ARG A 214 39.67 17.92 9.88
N ARG A 215 39.30 17.91 8.60
CA ARG A 215 40.28 17.97 7.50
C ARG A 215 39.86 19.04 6.51
N ARG A 216 40.41 20.25 6.75
CA ARG A 216 40.84 21.17 5.70
C ARG A 216 41.92 20.48 4.88
N ARG A 217 41.81 20.54 3.54
CA ARG A 217 42.89 20.68 2.54
C ARG A 217 42.41 20.13 1.20
N ARG A 218 41.78 20.97 0.37
CA ARG A 218 42.34 21.57 -0.86
C ARG A 218 41.25 22.39 -1.51
#